data_AF-A0A2T4TB18-F1
#
_entry.id   AF-A0A2T4TB18-F1
#
_cell.length_a   1.000
_cell.length_b   1.000
_cell.length_c   1.000
_cell.angle_alpha   90.00
_cell.angle_beta   90.00
_cell.angle_gamma   90.00
#
_symmetry.space_group_name_H-M   'P 1'
#
loop_
_entity.id
_entity.type
_entity.pdbx_description
1 polymer ?
#
loop_
_entity_poly.entity_id
_entity_poly.type
_entity_poly.pdbx_seq_one_letter_code
_entity_poly.pdbx_strand_id
1 'polypeptide(L)' 'MKVQYFSCDMNKTFIDLLGYIFPMQRSLLIVIIFVRQVYWALENVRKRIQKRMLLLLGSTTNEVRA' A
#
# COMPACT_ATOMS: atom_id res chain seq x y z
N MET A 1 26.88 10.56 -17.26
CA MET A 1 26.10 10.68 -16.00
C MET A 1 25.46 9.32 -15.73
N LYS A 2 25.88 8.58 -14.69
CA LYS A 2 25.25 7.29 -14.32
C LYS A 2 24.25 7.58 -13.20
N VAL A 3 22.95 7.52 -13.51
CA VAL A 3 21.91 7.41 -12.48
C VAL A 3 22.22 6.15 -11.66
N GLN A 4 21.96 6.10 -10.36
CA GLN A 4 22.17 4.88 -9.54
C GLN A 4 20.86 4.42 -8.89
N TYR A 5 19.98 5.38 -8.61
CA TYR A 5 18.68 5.18 -8.01
C TYR A 5 17.67 5.95 -8.84
N PHE A 6 16.62 5.26 -9.25
CA PHE A 6 15.50 5.84 -9.98
C PHE A 6 14.23 5.57 -9.20
N SER A 7 13.35 6.57 -9.08
CA SER A 7 12.07 6.42 -8.42
C SER A 7 10.91 6.91 -9.27
N CYS A 8 10.01 5.99 -9.65
CA CYS A 8 8.76 6.29 -10.37
C CYS A 8 7.65 5.35 -9.91
N ASP A 9 6.40 5.81 -9.98
CA ASP A 9 5.25 4.96 -9.74
C ASP A 9 5.18 3.79 -10.74
N MET A 10 4.62 2.66 -10.31
CA MET A 10 4.46 1.43 -11.12
C MET A 10 3.39 1.61 -12.21
N ASN A 11 3.62 2.52 -13.15
CA ASN A 11 2.87 2.60 -14.39
C ASN A 11 3.68 1.91 -15.51
N LYS A 12 3.03 1.03 -16.25
CA LYS A 12 3.64 0.17 -17.28
C LYS A 12 4.48 0.97 -18.28
N THR A 13 4.00 2.14 -18.70
CA THR A 13 4.71 3.05 -19.61
C THR A 13 6.06 3.50 -19.05
N PHE A 14 6.15 3.74 -17.74
CA PHE A 14 7.39 4.17 -17.10
C PHE A 14 8.36 3.01 -16.90
N ILE A 15 7.86 1.80 -16.68
CA ILE A 15 8.67 0.57 -16.59
C ILE A 15 9.31 0.26 -17.95
N ASP A 16 8.53 0.38 -19.03
CA ASP A 16 9.01 0.12 -20.39
C ASP A 16 10.05 1.18 -20.82
N LEU A 17 9.79 2.46 -20.51
CA LEU A 17 10.74 3.55 -20.74
C LEU A 17 12.03 3.39 -19.93
N LEU A 18 11.93 2.95 -18.67
CA LEU A 18 13.09 2.64 -17.85
C LEU A 18 13.93 1.50 -18.41
N GLY A 19 13.27 0.45 -18.92
CA GLY A 19 13.95 -0.67 -19.57
C GLY A 19 14.76 -0.24 -20.79
N TYR A 20 14.25 0.76 -21.53
CA TYR A 20 14.92 1.35 -22.68
C TYR A 20 16.09 2.27 -22.29
N ILE A 21 15.89 3.16 -21.30
CA ILE A 21 16.89 4.17 -20.93
C ILE A 21 17.97 3.60 -19.99
N PHE A 22 17.63 2.66 -19.10
CA PHE A 22 18.51 2.15 -18.05
C PHE A 22 18.41 0.62 -17.89
N PRO A 23 19.01 -0.17 -18.80
CA PRO A 23 18.90 -1.64 -18.80
C PRO A 23 19.49 -2.35 -17.57
N MET A 24 20.30 -1.66 -16.73
CA MET A 24 21.10 -2.27 -15.65
C MET A 24 20.63 -1.94 -14.21
N GLN A 25 19.64 -1.08 -14.01
CA GLN A 25 19.26 -0.58 -12.66
C GLN A 25 17.83 -0.96 -12.32
N ARG A 26 17.65 -2.13 -11.71
CA ARG A 26 16.32 -2.77 -11.60
C ARG A 26 15.72 -2.84 -10.20
N SER A 27 16.49 -2.69 -9.13
CA SER A 27 16.11 -3.45 -7.93
C SER A 27 15.46 -2.65 -6.79
N LEU A 28 15.83 -1.37 -6.62
CA LEU A 28 15.45 -0.63 -5.39
C LEU A 28 14.06 -0.01 -5.44
N LEU A 29 13.54 0.27 -6.63
CA LEU A 29 12.29 1.00 -6.80
C LEU A 29 11.03 0.16 -6.55
N ILE A 30 11.07 -1.11 -6.98
CA ILE A 30 9.91 -2.00 -6.92
C ILE A 30 9.48 -2.21 -5.45
N VAL A 31 10.43 -2.23 -4.52
CA VAL A 31 10.18 -2.55 -3.11
C VAL A 31 9.35 -1.47 -2.41
N ILE A 32 9.66 -0.18 -2.59
CA ILE A 32 9.02 0.91 -1.83
C ILE A 32 7.53 1.05 -2.20
N ILE A 33 7.23 0.98 -3.51
CA ILE A 33 5.86 1.14 -4.00
C ILE A 33 5.03 -0.11 -3.73
N PHE A 34 5.65 -1.30 -3.81
CA PHE A 34 5.00 -2.55 -3.42
C PHE A 34 4.60 -2.53 -1.94
N VAL A 35 5.53 -2.19 -1.04
CA VAL A 35 5.26 -2.09 0.40
C VAL A 35 4.15 -1.08 0.69
N ARG A 36 4.13 0.07 -0.01
CA ARG A 36 3.07 1.07 0.12
C ARG A 36 1.69 0.51 -0.25
N GLN A 37 1.59 -0.22 -1.37
CA GLN A 37 0.32 -0.81 -1.81
C GLN A 37 -0.19 -1.87 -0.84
N VAL A 38 0.70 -2.74 -0.36
CA VAL A 38 0.35 -3.77 0.64
C VAL A 38 -0.08 -3.12 1.95
N TYR A 39 0.63 -2.09 2.41
CA TYR A 39 0.29 -1.37 3.63
C TYR A 39 -1.08 -0.69 3.55
N TRP A 40 -1.40 -0.05 2.42
CA TRP A 40 -2.73 0.55 2.21
C TRP A 40 -3.86 -0.48 2.22
N ALA A 41 -3.66 -1.65 1.61
CA ALA A 41 -4.64 -2.72 1.63
C ALA A 41 -4.90 -3.22 3.07
N LEU A 42 -3.82 -3.46 3.84
CA LEU A 42 -3.91 -3.85 5.25
C LEU A 42 -4.59 -2.79 6.11
N GLU A 43 -4.26 -1.52 5.91
CA GLU A 43 -4.86 -0.40 6.67
C GLU A 43 -6.37 -0.29 6.40
N ASN A 44 -6.82 -0.53 5.18
CA ASN A 44 -8.24 -0.58 4.85
C ASN A 44 -8.96 -1.77 5.50
N VAL A 45 -8.30 -2.92 5.62
CA VAL A 45 -8.83 -4.07 6.38
C VAL A 45 -8.94 -3.71 7.87
N ARG A 46 -7.88 -3.15 8.46
CA ARG A 46 -7.85 -2.72 9.86
C ARG A 46 -9.01 -1.77 10.19
N LYS A 47 -9.22 -0.74 9.37
CA LYS A 47 -10.32 0.23 9.54
C LYS A 47 -11.71 -0.44 9.47
N ARG A 48 -11.91 -1.41 8.56
CA ARG A 48 -13.17 -2.14 8.45
C ARG A 48 -13.46 -2.99 9.69
N ILE A 49 -12.45 -3.70 10.19
CA ILE A 49 -12.58 -4.50 11.40
C ILE A 49 -12.85 -3.61 12.62
N GLN A 50 -12.12 -2.50 12.76
CA GLN A 50 -12.31 -1.56 13.87
C GLN A 50 -13.73 -0.98 13.90
N LYS A 51 -14.30 -0.64 12.74
CA LYS A 51 -15.72 -0.20 12.65
C LYS A 51 -16.69 -1.29 13.10
N ARG A 52 -16.46 -2.55 12.72
CA ARG A 52 -17.29 -3.67 13.16
C ARG A 52 -17.21 -3.92 14.67
N MET A 53 -16.01 -3.82 15.25
CA MET A 53 -15.82 -3.95 16.70
C MET A 53 -16.57 -2.85 17.48
N LEU A 54 -16.50 -1.61 17.00
CA LEU A 54 -17.20 -0.49 17.64
C LEU A 54 -18.73 -0.68 17.63
N LEU A 55 -19.29 -1.21 16.53
CA LEU A 55 -20.72 -1.52 16.44
C LEU A 55 -21.14 -2.59 17.45
N LEU A 56 -20.36 -3.67 17.58
CA LEU A 56 -20.63 -4.76 18.52
C LEU A 56 -20.56 -4.29 19.98
N LEU A 57 -19.59 -3.44 20.32
CA LEU A 57 -19.46 -2.91 21.67
C LEU A 57 -20.66 -2.02 22.04
N GLY A 58 -21.11 -1.18 21.09
CA GLY A 58 -22.28 -0.33 21.26
C GLY A 58 -23.58 -1.10 21.48
N SER A 59 -23.80 -2.21 20.76
CA SER A 59 -24.98 -3.06 20.98
C SER A 59 -24.95 -3.73 22.36
N THR A 60 -23.79 -4.23 22.80
CA THR A 60 -23.68 -4.84 24.14
C THR A 60 -23.88 -3.83 25.28
N THR A 61 -23.45 -2.58 25.12
CA THR A 61 -23.69 -1.55 26.14
C THR A 61 -25.16 -1.14 26.26
N ASN A 62 -25.93 -1.27 25.17
CA ASN A 62 -27.36 -0.98 25.18
C ASN A 62 -28.16 -2.15 25.79
N GLU A 63 -27.73 -3.39 25.57
CA GLU A 63 -28.33 -4.57 26.22
C GLU A 63 -28.05 -4.62 27.72
N VAL A 64 -26.85 -4.22 28.19
CA VAL A 64 -26.50 -4.21 29.62
C VAL A 64 -27.15 -3.04 30.37
N ARG A 65 -27.62 -2.00 29.66
CA ARG A 65 -28.31 -0.83 30.24
C ARG A 65 -29.84 -0.97 30.29
N ALA A 66 -30.41 -1.96 29.58
CA ALA A 66 -31.85 -2.26 29.59
C ALA A 66 -32.18 -3.24 30.74
#